data_AF-A0A377AZL4-F1
#
_entry.id   AF-A0A377AZL4-F1
#
_cell.length_a   1.000
_cell.length_b   1.000
_cell.length_c   1.000
_cell.angle_alpha   90.00
_cell.angle_beta   90.00
_cell.angle_gamma   90.00
#
_symmetry.space_group_name_H-M   'P 1'
#
loop_
_entity.id
_entity.type
_entity.pdbx_description
1 polymer ?
#
loop_
_entity_poly.entity_id
_entity_poly.type
_entity_poly.pdbx_seq_one_letter_code
_entity_poly.pdbx_strand_id
1 'polypeptide(L)' 'MRAARSKKDLRQAQEILDTDHYGLERVKDRILEYLAVQSRVNKIKGPILCLVGPPGVGKTSLGQSIAKSHRA' A
#
# COMPACT_ATOMS: atom_id res chain seq x y z
N MET A 1 18.24 12.19 -14.73
CA MET A 1 17.28 11.77 -13.67
C MET A 1 17.13 10.26 -13.72
N ARG A 2 17.50 9.52 -12.67
CA ARG A 2 17.22 8.09 -12.57
C ARG A 2 15.70 7.94 -12.40
N ALA A 3 15.03 7.35 -13.38
CA ALA A 3 13.70 6.80 -13.15
C ALA A 3 13.90 5.61 -12.20
N ALA A 4 13.69 5.84 -10.90
CA ALA A 4 13.63 4.75 -9.93
C ALA A 4 12.46 3.86 -10.34
N ARG A 5 12.76 2.70 -10.90
CA ARG A 5 11.79 1.72 -11.32
C ARG A 5 11.24 1.10 -10.04
N SER A 6 10.18 1.68 -9.48
CA SER A 6 9.53 1.16 -8.28
C SER A 6 9.25 -0.33 -8.49
N LYS A 7 9.83 -1.18 -7.64
CA LYS A 7 9.46 -2.59 -7.61
C LYS A 7 8.05 -2.67 -7.06
N LYS A 8 7.11 -3.07 -7.91
CA LYS A 8 5.70 -3.23 -7.59
C LYS A 8 5.45 -4.70 -7.22
N ASP A 9 6.15 -5.20 -6.20
CA ASP A 9 5.97 -6.57 -5.72
C ASP A 9 4.84 -6.61 -4.69
N LEU A 10 3.74 -7.25 -5.05
CA LEU A 10 2.57 -7.38 -4.18
C LEU A 10 2.82 -8.34 -3.01
N ARG A 11 3.70 -9.35 -3.18
CA ARG A 11 4.02 -10.28 -2.09
C ARG A 11 4.79 -9.58 -0.99
N GLN A 12 5.78 -8.79 -1.37
CA GLN A 12 6.53 -7.97 -0.42
C GLN A 12 5.63 -6.96 0.29
N ALA A 13 4.70 -6.34 -0.44
CA ALA A 13 3.72 -5.42 0.16
C ALA A 13 2.83 -6.13 1.20
N GLN A 14 2.36 -7.34 0.91
CA GLN A 14 1.59 -8.16 1.86
C GLN A 14 2.43 -8.44 3.12
N GLU A 15 3.65 -8.95 2.97
CA GLU A 15 4.53 -9.29 4.09
C GLU A 15 4.82 -8.08 5.00
N ILE A 16 5.07 -6.91 4.41
CA ILE A 16 5.30 -5.66 5.17
C ILE A 16 4.02 -5.25 5.90
N LEU A 17 2.86 -5.29 5.24
CA LEU A 17 1.58 -4.94 5.85
C LEU A 17 1.24 -5.90 7.01
N ASP A 18 1.53 -7.19 6.87
CA ASP A 18 1.29 -8.20 7.91
C ASP A 18 2.24 -8.07 9.10
N THR A 19 3.49 -7.72 8.82
CA THR A 19 4.50 -7.52 9.87
C THR A 19 4.23 -6.25 10.65
N ASP A 20 3.88 -5.15 9.97
CA ASP A 20 3.71 -3.84 10.60
C ASP A 20 2.31 -3.67 11.23
N HIS A 21 1.29 -4.39 10.74
CA HIS A 21 -0.10 -4.23 11.18
C HIS A 21 -0.75 -5.58 11.49
N TYR A 22 -1.13 -5.79 12.74
CA TYR A 22 -1.88 -6.98 13.14
C TYR A 22 -3.37 -6.89 12.74
N GLY A 23 -3.92 -7.97 12.19
CA GLY A 23 -5.30 -8.04 11.72
C GLY A 23 -5.55 -7.15 10.49
N LEU A 24 -6.71 -6.50 10.44
CA LEU A 24 -7.11 -5.62 9.33
C LEU A 24 -7.13 -6.30 7.94
N GLU A 25 -7.37 -7.62 7.89
CA GLU A 25 -7.36 -8.42 6.65
C GLU A 25 -8.12 -7.75 5.50
N ARG A 26 -9.37 -7.33 5.74
CA ARG A 26 -10.20 -6.64 4.72
C ARG A 26 -9.60 -5.33 4.22
N VAL A 27 -8.86 -4.61 5.06
CA VAL A 27 -8.20 -3.35 4.69
C VAL A 27 -6.93 -3.64 3.91
N LYS A 28 -6.14 -4.63 4.33
CA LYS A 28 -4.93 -5.08 3.63
C LYS A 28 -5.25 -5.60 2.24
N ASP A 29 -6.26 -6.45 2.11
CA ASP A 29 -6.76 -6.94 0.82
C ASP A 29 -7.08 -5.77 -0.13
N ARG A 30 -7.79 -4.76 0.37
CA ARG A 30 -8.16 -3.59 -0.42
C ARG A 30 -6.97 -2.73 -0.83
N ILE A 31 -5.96 -2.61 0.04
CA ILE A 31 -4.71 -1.93 -0.27
C ILE A 31 -3.98 -2.70 -1.38
N LEU A 32 -3.93 -4.02 -1.31
CA LEU A 32 -3.25 -4.86 -2.30
C LEU A 32 -3.96 -4.84 -3.65
N GLU A 33 -5.30 -4.85 -3.67
CA GLU A 33 -6.09 -4.61 -4.89
C GLU A 33 -5.73 -3.27 -5.53
N TYR A 34 -5.67 -2.21 -4.73
CA TYR A 34 -5.30 -0.88 -5.19
C TYR A 34 -3.88 -0.85 -5.79
N LEU A 35 -2.91 -1.46 -5.10
CA LEU A 35 -1.53 -1.59 -5.57
C LEU A 35 -1.43 -2.46 -6.84
N ALA A 36 -2.27 -3.50 -6.96
CA ALA A 36 -2.32 -4.36 -8.13
C ALA A 36 -2.85 -3.63 -9.38
N VAL A 37 -3.86 -2.76 -9.20
CA VAL A 37 -4.34 -1.89 -10.29
C VAL A 37 -3.25 -0.87 -10.64
N GLN A 38 -2.62 -0.26 -9.63
CA GLN A 38 -1.54 0.71 -9.82
C GLN A 38 -0.31 0.08 -10.50
N SER A 39 -0.08 -1.23 -10.32
CA SER A 39 1.07 -1.90 -10.91
C SER A 39 0.99 -1.97 -12.44
N ARG A 40 -0.23 -2.09 -12.97
CA ARG A 40 -0.55 -2.22 -14.40
C ARG A 40 -0.67 -0.88 -15.14
N VAL A 41 -0.85 0.23 -14.43
CA VAL A 41 -0.99 1.57 -15.04
C VAL A 41 0.30 2.40 -14.90
N ASN A 42 0.70 3.05 -16.00
CA ASN A 42 1.91 3.90 -16.06
C ASN A 42 1.67 5.35 -15.59
N LYS A 43 0.41 5.77 -15.49
CA LYS A 43 0.02 7.08 -14.97
C LYS A 43 -1.00 6.87 -13.87
N ILE A 44 -0.87 7.64 -12.78
CA ILE A 44 -1.87 7.69 -11.72
C ILE A 44 -3.08 8.46 -12.28
N LYS A 45 -3.96 7.73 -12.96
CA LYS A 45 -5.28 8.20 -13.42
C LYS A 45 -6.38 7.33 -12.79
N GLY A 46 -6.23 7.03 -11.50
CA GLY A 46 -7.14 6.18 -10.74
C GLY A 46 -7.64 6.86 -9.47
N PRO A 47 -8.68 6.30 -8.82
CA PRO A 47 -9.23 6.84 -7.58
C PRO A 47 -8.18 6.91 -6.47
N ILE A 48 -8.22 7.95 -5.65
CA ILE A 48 -7.32 8.12 -4.50
C ILE A 48 -7.76 7.16 -3.38
N LEU A 49 -6.81 6.42 -2.80
CA LEU A 49 -7.07 5.59 -1.63
C LEU A 49 -7.18 6.48 -0.38
N CYS A 50 -8.34 6.46 0.27
CA CYS A 50 -8.60 7.17 1.53
C CYS A 50 -8.81 6.18 2.67
N LEU A 51 -8.09 6.35 3.78
CA LEU A 51 -8.23 5.55 5.00
C LEU A 51 -9.08 6.33 6.00
N VAL A 52 -10.21 5.76 6.44
CA VAL A 52 -11.19 6.43 7.32
C VAL A 52 -11.46 5.55 8.54
N GLY A 53 -11.54 6.18 9.71
CA GLY A 53 -11.88 5.51 10.98
C GLY A 53 -11.54 6.34 12.21
N PRO A 54 -11.85 5.85 13.44
CA PRO A 54 -11.55 6.50 14.71
C PRO A 54 -10.06 6.85 14.91
N PRO A 55 -9.69 7.77 15.82
CA PRO A 55 -8.29 8.02 16.15
C PRO A 55 -7.63 6.76 16.74
N GLY A 56 -6.31 6.62 16.58
CA GLY A 56 -5.55 5.49 17.14
C GLY A 56 -5.54 4.19 16.33
N VAL A 57 -6.39 4.03 15.30
CA VAL A 57 -6.50 2.79 14.49
C VAL A 57 -5.35 2.55 13.48
N GLY A 58 -4.25 3.30 13.57
CA GLY A 58 -3.07 3.05 12.73
C GLY A 58 -3.08 3.60 11.30
N LYS A 59 -4.04 4.45 10.91
CA LYS A 59 -4.15 5.01 9.52
C LYS A 59 -2.85 5.63 8.98
N THR A 60 -2.17 6.43 9.79
CA THR A 60 -0.89 7.07 9.40
C THR A 60 0.23 6.05 9.25
N SER A 61 0.29 5.08 10.17
CA SER A 61 1.28 4.01 10.15
C SER A 61 1.07 3.06 8.95
N LEU A 62 -0.19 2.77 8.58
CA LEU A 62 -0.53 2.04 7.35
C LEU A 62 0.03 2.75 6.11
N GLY A 63 -0.14 4.07 6.01
CA GLY A 63 0.44 4.86 4.91
C GLY A 63 1.97 4.75 4.83
N GLN A 64 2.65 4.70 5.98
CA GLN A 64 4.11 4.51 6.05
C GLN A 64 4.53 3.11 5.57
N SER A 65 3.82 2.05 5.97
CA SER A 65 4.07 0.68 5.51
C SER A 65 3.85 0.52 4.00
N ILE A 66 2.80 1.17 3.45
CA ILE A 66 2.58 1.22 1.99
C ILE A 66 3.75 1.92 1.28
N ALA A 67 4.21 3.06 1.81
CA ALA A 67 5.35 3.77 1.24
C ALA A 67 6.67 2.97 1.31
N LYS A 68 6.88 2.23 2.41
CA LYS A 68 8.03 1.33 2.61
C LYS A 68 8.02 0.19 1.58
N SER A 69 6.84 -0.39 1.33
CA SER A 69 6.63 -1.44 0.33
C SER A 69 6.94 -1.00 -1.10
N HIS A 70 6.80 0.29 -1.41
CA HIS A 70 7.04 0.81 -2.77
C HIS A 70 8.52 1.14 -3.06
N ARG A 71 9.35 1.24 -2.02
CA ARG A 71 10.77 1.61 -2.10
C ARG A 71 11.74 0.43 -1.92
N ALA A 72 11.21 -0.74 -1.55
CA ALA A 72 11.99 -1.94 -1.24
C ALA A 72 12.26 -2.83 -2.48
#